data_AF-A0A4Y8I1T1-F1
#
_entry.id   AF-A0A4Y8I1T1-F1
#
_cell.length_a   1.000
_cell.length_b   1.000
_cell.length_c   1.000
_cell.angle_alpha   90.00
_cell.angle_beta   90.00
_cell.angle_gamma   90.00
#
_symmetry.space_group_name_H-M   'P 1'
#
loop_
_entity.id
_entity.type
_entity.pdbx_description
1 polymer ?
#
loop_
_entity_poly.entity_id
_entity_poly.type
_entity_poly.pdbx_seq_one_letter_code
_entity_poly.pdbx_strand_id
1 'polypeptide(L)'
;MMNSKQSSEEMNPHTGPSKQLELRLAEIAKQEITDEEVAANWRTEIYGEEVIRKTLALDKLVRNKFTKANKAMFEWVENVEKMKDNKSYEQLGYTKFEDWIHNQSVSMSTVKSWLKVHEVYCKKYRFTCDELSIYDSKKLNIILPLAEIEGVTKEKVKEFLDSITSMHESDLKSMVKEEIDEILSSSEARLPDGS
;
A
#
# COMPACT_ATOMS: atom_id res chain seq x y z
N MET A 1 67.71 6.92 -16.06
CA MET A 1 66.72 5.94 -16.55
C MET A 1 65.49 6.04 -15.66
N MET A 2 64.51 6.82 -16.10
CA MET A 2 63.22 7.00 -15.43
C MET A 2 62.16 6.34 -16.31
N ASN A 3 61.33 5.49 -15.71
CA ASN A 3 59.89 5.40 -15.96
C ASN A 3 59.32 4.26 -15.10
N SER A 4 58.92 4.62 -13.88
CA SER A 4 57.96 3.86 -13.10
C SER A 4 56.63 3.87 -13.83
N LYS A 5 56.23 2.73 -14.39
CA LYS A 5 54.84 2.50 -14.80
C LYS A 5 53.99 2.35 -13.53
N GLN A 6 53.48 3.47 -13.03
CA GLN A 6 52.25 3.45 -12.24
C GLN A 6 51.11 3.15 -13.22
N SER A 7 50.61 1.92 -13.13
CA SER A 7 49.35 1.53 -13.75
C SER A 7 48.25 2.21 -12.95
N SER A 8 47.89 3.43 -13.36
CA SER A 8 46.67 4.09 -12.92
C SER A 8 45.50 3.23 -13.38
N GLU A 9 44.91 2.50 -12.43
CA GLU A 9 43.56 1.98 -12.52
C GLU A 9 42.66 3.12 -13.03
N GLU A 10 42.09 2.94 -14.22
CA GLU A 10 40.91 3.69 -14.64
C GLU A 10 39.75 3.26 -13.72
N MET A 11 39.70 3.83 -12.52
CA MET A 11 38.46 3.92 -11.76
C MET A 11 37.50 4.76 -12.59
N ASN A 12 36.68 4.09 -13.39
CA ASN A 12 35.65 4.69 -14.20
C ASN A 12 34.56 5.28 -13.27
N PRO A 13 34.53 6.59 -13.01
CA PRO A 13 33.78 7.13 -11.90
C PRO A 13 32.45 7.72 -12.40
N HIS A 14 31.68 7.01 -13.23
CA HIS A 14 30.38 7.51 -13.71
C HIS A 14 29.38 6.40 -14.11
N THR A 15 29.22 5.34 -13.31
CA THR A 15 28.00 4.50 -13.34
C THR A 15 26.82 5.22 -12.66
N GLY A 16 26.55 6.43 -13.13
CA GLY A 16 25.50 7.33 -12.66
C GLY A 16 24.14 7.10 -13.34
N PRO A 17 23.13 7.91 -13.01
CA PRO A 17 21.67 7.74 -13.24
C PRO A 17 21.17 7.31 -14.63
N SER A 18 22.01 7.33 -15.67
CA SER A 18 21.67 6.94 -17.05
C SER A 18 21.29 5.46 -17.19
N LYS A 19 22.01 4.51 -16.55
CA LYS A 19 21.64 3.08 -16.60
C LYS A 19 20.30 2.79 -15.89
N GLN A 20 20.00 3.52 -14.81
CA GLN A 20 18.70 3.38 -14.13
C GLN A 20 17.55 3.95 -14.97
N LEU A 21 17.79 5.04 -15.69
CA LEU A 21 16.79 5.63 -16.59
C LEU A 21 16.47 4.68 -17.76
N GLU A 22 17.48 4.10 -18.40
CA GLU A 22 17.31 3.13 -19.49
C GLU A 22 16.54 1.89 -19.04
N LEU A 23 16.85 1.34 -17.86
CA LEU A 23 16.10 0.24 -17.27
C LEU A 23 14.63 0.62 -17.01
N ARG A 24 14.36 1.81 -16.47
CA ARG A 24 12.99 2.30 -16.23
C ARG A 24 12.23 2.48 -17.54
N LEU A 25 12.86 3.04 -18.57
CA LEU A 25 12.26 3.19 -19.89
C LEU A 25 11.93 1.83 -20.53
N ALA A 26 12.82 0.84 -20.36
CA ALA A 26 12.56 -0.52 -20.81
C ALA A 26 11.43 -1.21 -20.03
N GLU A 27 11.26 -0.93 -18.74
CA GLU A 27 10.11 -1.42 -17.93
C GLU A 27 8.79 -0.79 -18.37
N ILE A 28 8.80 0.51 -18.67
CA ILE A 28 7.64 1.25 -19.19
C ILE A 28 7.24 0.71 -20.56
N ALA A 29 8.20 0.44 -21.44
CA ALA A 29 7.95 -0.10 -22.78
C ALA A 29 7.30 -1.51 -22.78
N LYS A 30 7.40 -2.24 -21.65
CA LYS A 30 6.74 -3.55 -21.47
C LYS A 30 5.29 -3.44 -21.00
N GLN A 31 4.82 -2.26 -20.61
CA GLN A 31 3.43 -2.07 -20.20
C GLN A 31 2.55 -1.96 -21.44
N GLU A 32 1.64 -2.91 -21.62
CA GLU A 32 0.61 -2.82 -22.66
C GLU A 32 -0.36 -1.69 -22.30
N ILE A 33 -0.42 -0.67 -23.17
CA ILE A 33 -1.38 0.44 -23.14
C ILE A 33 -2.10 0.42 -24.50
N THR A 34 -3.43 0.33 -24.49
CA THR A 34 -4.24 0.26 -25.71
C THR A 34 -4.47 1.65 -26.31
N ASP A 35 -4.82 1.68 -27.60
CA ASP A 35 -5.16 2.94 -28.29
C ASP A 35 -6.44 3.56 -27.71
N GLU A 36 -7.37 2.72 -27.22
CA GLU A 36 -8.58 3.17 -26.52
C GLU A 36 -8.25 3.88 -25.20
N GLU A 37 -7.29 3.37 -24.42
CA GLU A 37 -6.83 4.02 -23.18
C GLU A 37 -6.19 5.38 -23.46
N VAL A 38 -5.43 5.50 -24.56
CA VAL A 38 -4.82 6.76 -24.99
C VAL A 38 -5.90 7.75 -25.45
N ALA A 39 -6.84 7.30 -26.29
CA ALA A 39 -7.92 8.15 -26.82
C ALA A 39 -8.89 8.63 -25.72
N ALA A 40 -9.13 7.81 -24.70
CA ALA A 40 -9.99 8.16 -23.57
C ALA A 40 -9.38 9.24 -22.64
N ASN A 41 -8.06 9.49 -22.75
CA ASN A 41 -7.41 10.49 -21.94
C ASN A 41 -7.55 11.88 -22.57
N TRP A 42 -8.32 12.77 -21.93
CA TRP A 42 -8.56 14.14 -22.41
C TRP A 42 -7.28 14.95 -22.67
N ARG A 43 -6.16 14.57 -22.05
CA ARG A 43 -4.87 15.24 -22.23
C ARG A 43 -4.17 14.87 -23.54
N THR A 44 -4.66 13.87 -24.28
CA THR A 44 -4.08 13.43 -25.56
C THR A 44 -4.08 14.53 -26.60
N GLU A 45 -5.14 15.35 -26.66
CA GLU A 45 -5.22 16.49 -27.59
C GLU A 45 -4.19 17.60 -27.28
N ILE A 46 -3.72 17.67 -26.02
CA ILE A 46 -2.81 18.71 -25.55
C ILE A 46 -1.35 18.28 -25.69
N TYR A 47 -1.03 17.05 -25.28
CA TYR A 47 0.36 16.58 -25.19
C TYR A 47 0.74 15.56 -26.27
N GLY A 48 -0.22 15.09 -27.07
CA GLY A 48 -0.03 14.07 -28.08
C GLY A 48 -0.01 12.64 -27.53
N GLU A 49 -0.33 11.68 -28.40
CA GLU A 49 -0.50 10.27 -28.07
C GLU A 49 0.75 9.63 -27.44
N GLU A 50 1.94 9.96 -27.94
CA GLU A 50 3.19 9.35 -27.45
C GLU A 50 3.46 9.70 -25.98
N VAL A 51 3.24 10.96 -25.60
CA VAL A 51 3.43 11.43 -24.22
C VAL A 51 2.41 10.78 -23.29
N ILE A 52 1.15 10.70 -23.72
CA ILE A 52 0.10 10.06 -22.93
C ILE A 52 0.35 8.56 -22.77
N ARG A 53 0.76 7.86 -23.83
CA ARG A 53 1.08 6.42 -23.74
C ARG A 53 2.20 6.15 -22.73
N LYS A 54 3.28 6.94 -22.76
CA LYS A 54 4.36 6.83 -21.78
C LYS A 54 3.91 7.14 -20.36
N THR A 55 3.03 8.13 -20.20
CA THR A 55 2.46 8.52 -18.89
C THR A 55 1.59 7.40 -18.32
N LEU A 56 0.67 6.85 -19.11
CA LEU A 56 -0.19 5.74 -18.70
C LEU A 56 0.62 4.48 -18.37
N ALA A 57 1.65 4.18 -19.17
CA ALA A 57 2.56 3.08 -18.91
C ALA A 57 3.33 3.28 -17.59
N LEU A 58 3.77 4.50 -17.28
CA LEU A 58 4.38 4.82 -16.00
C LEU A 58 3.38 4.66 -14.84
N ASP A 59 2.16 5.16 -14.96
CA ASP A 59 1.11 5.03 -13.94
C ASP A 59 0.80 3.56 -13.66
N LYS A 60 0.70 2.73 -14.70
CA LYS A 60 0.50 1.27 -14.58
C LYS A 60 1.68 0.59 -13.91
N LEU A 61 2.92 0.97 -14.26
CA LEU A 61 4.13 0.45 -13.61
C LEU A 61 4.16 0.80 -12.11
N VAL A 62 3.87 2.05 -11.76
CA VAL A 62 3.82 2.51 -10.37
C VAL A 62 2.76 1.74 -9.60
N ARG A 63 1.54 1.62 -10.17
CA ARG A 63 0.45 0.83 -9.58
C ARG A 63 0.85 -0.63 -9.35
N ASN A 64 1.48 -1.28 -10.33
CA ASN A 64 1.94 -2.67 -10.20
C ASN A 64 2.99 -2.84 -9.10
N LYS A 65 3.98 -1.92 -9.00
CA LYS A 65 4.99 -1.96 -7.92
C LYS A 65 4.34 -1.74 -6.56
N PHE A 66 3.40 -0.81 -6.49
CA PHE A 66 2.61 -0.52 -5.31
C PHE A 66 1.81 -1.76 -4.84
N THR A 67 1.05 -2.37 -5.75
CA THR A 67 0.28 -3.60 -5.49
C THR A 67 1.17 -4.76 -5.03
N LYS A 68 2.32 -4.95 -5.68
CA LYS A 68 3.28 -5.98 -5.28
C LYS A 68 3.82 -5.75 -3.86
N ALA A 69 4.13 -4.50 -3.51
CA ALA A 69 4.61 -4.15 -2.17
C ALA A 69 3.53 -4.43 -1.11
N ASN A 70 2.28 -4.06 -1.37
CA ASN A 70 1.16 -4.34 -0.48
C ASN A 70 0.90 -5.84 -0.31
N LYS A 71 0.98 -6.62 -1.39
CA LYS A 71 0.83 -8.08 -1.31
C LYS A 71 1.89 -8.68 -0.39
N ALA A 72 3.15 -8.28 -0.58
CA ALA A 72 4.25 -8.70 0.29
C ALA A 72 4.04 -8.27 1.76
N MET A 73 3.47 -7.08 1.99
CA MET A 73 3.09 -6.63 3.34
C MET A 73 2.06 -7.57 3.96
N PHE A 74 0.96 -7.88 3.26
CA PHE A 74 -0.08 -8.78 3.79
C PHE A 74 0.45 -10.19 4.07
N GLU A 75 1.22 -10.76 3.15
CA GLU A 75 1.86 -12.07 3.33
C GLU A 75 2.82 -12.07 4.53
N TRP A 76 3.59 -10.99 4.70
CA TRP A 76 4.49 -10.85 5.85
C TRP A 76 3.73 -10.77 7.17
N VAL A 77 2.64 -9.99 7.21
CA VAL A 77 1.80 -9.83 8.41
C VAL A 77 1.14 -11.15 8.81
N GLU A 78 0.67 -11.94 7.85
CA GLU A 78 0.11 -13.27 8.12
C GLU A 78 1.15 -14.19 8.78
N ASN A 79 2.40 -14.15 8.29
CA ASN A 79 3.50 -14.90 8.89
C ASN A 79 3.88 -14.39 10.29
N VAL A 80 3.91 -13.08 10.48
CA VAL A 80 4.15 -12.44 11.78
C VAL A 80 3.08 -12.83 12.80
N GLU A 81 1.82 -12.87 12.37
CA GLU A 81 0.71 -13.30 13.21
C GLU A 81 0.85 -14.76 13.62
N LYS A 82 1.13 -15.67 12.67
CA LYS A 82 1.43 -17.08 12.96
C LYS A 82 2.62 -17.23 13.91
N MET A 83 3.67 -16.44 13.72
CA MET A 83 4.84 -16.42 14.61
C MET A 83 4.47 -16.03 16.04
N LYS A 84 3.59 -15.02 16.18
CA LYS A 84 3.10 -14.53 17.46
C LYS A 84 2.20 -15.56 18.14
N ASP A 85 1.21 -16.09 17.43
CA ASP A 85 0.18 -16.99 17.97
C ASP A 85 0.79 -18.34 18.38
N ASN A 86 1.71 -18.88 17.58
CA ASN A 86 2.40 -20.14 17.87
C ASN A 86 3.60 -19.98 18.81
N LYS A 87 3.93 -18.74 19.20
CA LYS A 87 5.15 -18.40 19.94
C LYS A 87 6.43 -18.96 19.31
N SER A 88 6.46 -19.11 17.99
CA SER A 88 7.58 -19.70 17.25
C SER A 88 8.87 -18.87 17.39
N TYR A 89 8.78 -17.59 17.76
CA TYR A 89 9.94 -16.76 18.07
C TYR A 89 10.73 -17.26 19.29
N GLU A 90 10.09 -17.96 20.25
CA GLU A 90 10.77 -18.55 21.41
C GLU A 90 11.73 -19.66 20.97
N GLN A 91 11.38 -20.42 19.93
CA GLN A 91 12.23 -21.48 19.35
C GLN A 91 13.46 -20.92 18.65
N LEU A 92 13.41 -19.66 18.23
CA LEU A 92 14.53 -18.92 17.63
C LEU A 92 15.40 -18.22 18.69
N GLY A 93 15.09 -18.41 19.99
CA GLY A 93 15.85 -17.86 21.11
C GLY A 93 15.41 -16.47 21.58
N TYR A 94 14.29 -15.94 21.09
CA TYR A 94 13.74 -14.66 21.55
C TYR A 94 12.80 -14.87 22.74
N THR A 95 13.02 -14.13 23.83
CA THR A 95 12.16 -14.24 25.03
C THR A 95 10.87 -13.42 24.92
N LYS A 96 10.84 -12.43 24.03
CA LYS A 96 9.69 -11.57 23.75
C LYS A 96 9.49 -11.44 22.25
N PHE A 97 8.23 -11.36 21.83
CA PHE A 97 7.86 -11.14 20.43
C PHE A 97 8.42 -9.81 19.91
N GLU A 98 8.46 -8.79 20.75
CA GLU A 98 8.97 -7.47 20.41
C GLU A 98 10.45 -7.48 20.02
N ASP A 99 11.25 -8.29 20.71
CA ASP A 99 12.69 -8.43 20.43
C ASP A 99 12.91 -9.11 19.07
N TRP A 100 12.08 -10.12 18.75
CA TRP A 100 12.10 -10.76 17.44
C TRP A 100 11.74 -9.78 16.31
N ILE A 101 10.70 -8.95 16.50
CA ILE A 101 10.31 -7.93 15.52
C ILE A 101 11.41 -6.87 15.33
N HIS A 102 12.04 -6.42 16.42
CA HIS A 102 13.13 -5.45 16.34
C HIS A 102 14.28 -5.98 15.46
N ASN A 103 14.57 -7.28 15.54
CA ASN A 103 15.55 -7.94 14.69
C ASN A 103 15.17 -8.00 13.19
N GLN A 104 13.88 -7.84 12.83
CA GLN A 104 13.43 -7.76 11.44
C GLN A 104 13.64 -6.38 10.81
N SER A 105 14.21 -5.41 11.53
CA SER A 105 14.37 -4.01 11.08
C SER A 105 13.05 -3.31 10.75
N VAL A 106 11.95 -3.74 11.38
CA VAL A 106 10.63 -3.11 11.25
C VAL A 106 10.20 -2.56 12.60
N SER A 107 9.63 -1.36 12.61
CA SER A 107 9.17 -0.74 13.85
C SER A 107 7.92 -1.44 14.40
N MET A 108 7.81 -1.56 15.72
CA MET A 108 6.66 -2.19 16.36
C MET A 108 5.34 -1.45 16.06
N SER A 109 5.37 -0.13 15.86
CA SER A 109 4.18 0.65 15.46
C SER A 109 3.70 0.27 14.06
N THR A 110 4.61 0.07 13.11
CA THR A 110 4.31 -0.46 11.77
C THR A 110 3.65 -1.84 11.86
N VAL A 111 4.25 -2.75 12.63
CA VAL A 111 3.72 -4.11 12.81
C VAL A 111 2.32 -4.10 13.41
N LYS A 112 2.10 -3.29 14.46
CA LYS A 112 0.79 -3.14 15.09
C LYS A 112 -0.25 -2.59 14.11
N SER A 113 0.09 -1.56 13.34
CA SER A 113 -0.81 -1.01 12.32
C SER A 113 -1.17 -2.07 11.28
N TRP A 114 -0.20 -2.80 10.76
CA TRP A 114 -0.47 -3.81 9.74
C TRP A 114 -1.23 -5.04 10.26
N LEU A 115 -0.89 -5.53 11.46
CA LEU A 115 -1.68 -6.56 12.14
C LEU A 115 -3.13 -6.12 12.31
N LYS A 116 -3.35 -4.85 12.64
CA LYS A 116 -4.70 -4.30 12.83
C LYS A 116 -5.49 -4.24 11.52
N VAL A 117 -4.86 -3.78 10.44
CA VAL A 117 -5.43 -3.81 9.09
C VAL A 117 -5.79 -5.25 8.70
N HIS A 118 -4.88 -6.21 8.92
CA HIS A 118 -5.14 -7.62 8.62
C HIS A 118 -6.28 -8.22 9.46
N GLU A 119 -6.31 -7.96 10.76
CA GLU A 119 -7.36 -8.41 11.67
C GLU A 119 -8.74 -7.89 11.22
N VAL A 120 -8.85 -6.59 10.95
CA VAL A 120 -10.13 -5.99 10.59
C VAL A 120 -10.56 -6.41 9.18
N TYR A 121 -9.74 -6.15 8.16
CA TYR A 121 -10.19 -6.37 6.78
C TYR A 121 -10.19 -7.86 6.39
N CYS A 122 -9.13 -8.61 6.72
CA CYS A 122 -9.02 -10.01 6.31
C CYS A 122 -9.78 -10.95 7.25
N LYS A 123 -9.68 -10.78 8.58
CA LYS A 123 -10.36 -11.70 9.52
C LYS A 123 -11.82 -11.36 9.78
N LYS A 124 -12.14 -10.10 10.14
CA LYS A 124 -13.53 -9.68 10.41
C LYS A 124 -14.35 -9.63 9.12
N TYR A 125 -13.86 -8.94 8.08
CA TYR A 125 -14.62 -8.71 6.85
C TYR A 125 -14.34 -9.69 5.70
N ARG A 126 -13.38 -10.61 5.86
CA ARG A 126 -13.06 -11.63 4.83
C ARG A 126 -12.74 -11.03 3.47
N PHE A 127 -12.06 -9.88 3.44
CA PHE A 127 -11.37 -9.45 2.23
C PHE A 127 -10.13 -10.31 2.01
N THR A 128 -9.85 -10.63 0.76
CA THR A 128 -8.61 -11.31 0.37
C THR A 128 -7.45 -10.31 0.33
N CYS A 129 -6.23 -10.80 0.54
CA CYS A 129 -5.03 -9.98 0.42
C CYS A 129 -4.91 -9.37 -1.00
N ASP A 130 -5.35 -10.10 -2.03
CA ASP A 130 -5.33 -9.61 -3.41
C ASP A 130 -6.32 -8.45 -3.60
N GLU A 131 -7.55 -8.54 -3.06
CA GLU A 131 -8.53 -7.43 -3.08
C GLU A 131 -7.99 -6.18 -2.38
N LEU A 132 -7.27 -6.33 -1.27
CA LEU A 132 -6.75 -5.18 -0.53
C LEU A 132 -5.46 -4.61 -1.11
N SER A 133 -4.70 -5.43 -1.84
CA SER A 133 -3.38 -5.07 -2.34
C SER A 133 -3.39 -3.88 -3.31
N ILE A 134 -4.52 -3.58 -3.93
CA ILE A 134 -4.65 -2.45 -4.87
C ILE A 134 -4.77 -1.09 -4.18
N TYR A 135 -5.05 -1.04 -2.87
CA TYR A 135 -5.35 0.19 -2.14
C TYR A 135 -4.14 0.73 -1.35
N ASP A 136 -4.01 2.06 -1.24
CA ASP A 136 -2.97 2.69 -0.41
C ASP A 136 -3.07 2.23 1.05
N SER A 137 -2.01 1.64 1.62
CA SER A 137 -2.01 1.19 3.02
C SER A 137 -2.24 2.33 4.01
N LYS A 138 -1.81 3.56 3.69
CA LYS A 138 -2.14 4.75 4.49
C LYS A 138 -3.64 5.05 4.45
N LYS A 139 -4.26 4.92 3.28
CA LYS A 139 -5.71 5.14 3.11
C LYS A 139 -6.54 4.01 3.71
N LEU A 140 -6.05 2.77 3.70
CA LEU A 140 -6.64 1.68 4.50
C LEU A 140 -6.69 2.07 5.98
N ASN A 141 -5.61 2.64 6.54
CA ASN A 141 -5.61 3.11 7.93
C ASN A 141 -6.55 4.30 8.18
N ILE A 142 -6.94 5.08 7.16
CA ILE A 142 -7.93 6.16 7.30
C ILE A 142 -9.33 5.58 7.52
N ILE A 143 -9.68 4.51 6.79
CA ILE A 143 -11.01 3.87 6.85
C ILE A 143 -11.11 2.91 8.04
N LEU A 144 -9.98 2.43 8.55
CA LEU A 144 -9.90 1.45 9.63
C LEU A 144 -10.82 1.78 10.83
N PRO A 145 -10.88 3.02 11.36
CA PRO A 145 -11.77 3.33 12.48
C PRO A 145 -13.25 3.09 12.18
N LEU A 146 -13.73 3.39 10.96
CA LEU A 146 -15.10 3.09 10.54
C LEU A 146 -15.34 1.58 10.52
N ALA A 147 -14.40 0.82 9.97
CA ALA A 147 -14.49 -0.64 9.90
C ALA A 147 -14.41 -1.31 11.29
N GLU A 148 -13.90 -0.63 12.32
CA GLU A 148 -13.87 -1.14 13.69
C GLU A 148 -15.22 -1.04 14.40
N ILE A 149 -16.08 -0.11 14.00
CA ILE A 149 -17.39 0.09 14.62
C ILE A 149 -18.23 -1.19 14.51
N GLU A 150 -18.86 -1.55 15.62
CA GLU A 150 -19.76 -2.70 15.68
C GLU A 150 -21.02 -2.44 14.84
N GLY A 151 -21.46 -3.44 14.08
CA GLY A 151 -22.63 -3.32 13.20
C GLY A 151 -22.36 -2.74 11.81
N VAL A 152 -21.18 -2.18 11.53
CA VAL A 152 -20.81 -1.74 10.17
C VAL A 152 -20.61 -2.96 9.26
N THR A 153 -21.31 -2.98 8.12
CA THR A 153 -21.31 -4.09 7.17
C THR A 153 -20.08 -4.09 6.24
N LYS A 154 -19.79 -5.25 5.63
CA LYS A 154 -18.70 -5.38 4.65
C LYS A 154 -18.91 -4.45 3.45
N GLU A 155 -20.16 -4.34 3.01
CA GLU A 155 -20.58 -3.54 1.86
C GLU A 155 -20.30 -2.06 2.11
N LYS A 156 -20.66 -1.57 3.31
CA LYS A 156 -20.37 -0.19 3.70
C LYS A 156 -18.87 0.07 3.74
N VAL A 157 -18.07 -0.83 4.31
CA VAL A 157 -16.60 -0.72 4.28
C VAL A 157 -16.08 -0.70 2.84
N LYS A 158 -16.63 -1.54 1.96
CA LYS A 158 -16.23 -1.62 0.55
C LYS A 158 -16.49 -0.32 -0.21
N GLU A 159 -17.61 0.37 0.05
CA GLU A 159 -17.92 1.68 -0.56
C GLU A 159 -16.80 2.72 -0.28
N PHE A 160 -16.30 2.73 0.95
CA PHE A 160 -15.18 3.60 1.33
C PHE A 160 -13.85 3.14 0.73
N LEU A 161 -13.61 1.84 0.64
CA LEU A 161 -12.42 1.30 -0.04
C LEU A 161 -12.40 1.68 -1.52
N ASP A 162 -13.53 1.61 -2.22
CA ASP A 162 -13.59 1.98 -3.64
C ASP A 162 -13.30 3.48 -3.86
N SER A 163 -13.65 4.31 -2.87
CA SER A 163 -13.36 5.75 -2.84
C SER A 163 -11.86 6.08 -2.69
N ILE A 164 -11.02 5.15 -2.19
CA ILE A 164 -9.56 5.34 -2.05
C ILE A 164 -8.91 5.74 -3.38
N THR A 165 -9.39 5.15 -4.48
CA THR A 165 -8.75 5.24 -5.80
C THR A 165 -8.93 6.61 -6.46
N SER A 166 -9.96 7.37 -6.06
CA SER A 166 -10.34 8.64 -6.68
C SER A 166 -10.24 9.85 -5.74
N MET A 167 -10.15 9.62 -4.42
CA MET A 167 -10.22 10.69 -3.42
C MET A 167 -8.86 11.03 -2.81
N HIS A 168 -8.63 12.31 -2.50
CA HIS A 168 -7.45 12.75 -1.75
C HIS A 168 -7.54 12.31 -0.27
N GLU A 169 -6.41 12.16 0.42
CA GLU A 169 -6.39 11.69 1.82
C GLU A 169 -7.16 12.59 2.79
N SER A 170 -7.13 13.91 2.57
CA SER A 170 -7.88 14.87 3.40
C SER A 170 -9.39 14.64 3.31
N ASP A 171 -9.88 14.47 2.10
CA ASP A 171 -11.31 14.40 1.82
C ASP A 171 -11.84 13.04 2.29
N LEU A 172 -11.04 11.98 2.11
CA LEU A 172 -11.34 10.65 2.64
C LEU A 172 -11.42 10.66 4.17
N LYS A 173 -10.51 11.39 4.85
CA LYS A 173 -10.58 11.54 6.32
C LYS A 173 -11.84 12.26 6.76
N SER A 174 -12.23 13.34 6.08
CA SER A 174 -13.45 14.07 6.40
C SER A 174 -14.69 13.19 6.22
N MET A 175 -14.80 12.51 5.07
CA MET A 175 -15.93 11.64 4.77
C MET A 175 -16.05 10.46 5.74
N VAL A 176 -14.92 9.83 6.10
CA VAL A 176 -14.92 8.76 7.11
C VAL A 176 -15.36 9.30 8.48
N LYS A 177 -14.90 10.49 8.86
CA LYS A 177 -15.27 11.11 10.13
C LYS A 177 -16.76 11.42 10.20
N GLU A 178 -17.32 12.04 9.15
CA GLU A 178 -18.75 12.36 9.06
C GLU A 178 -19.60 11.09 9.21
N GLU A 179 -19.25 10.01 8.50
CA GLU A 179 -19.96 8.74 8.61
C GLU A 179 -19.89 8.12 10.03
N ILE A 180 -18.71 8.17 10.66
CA ILE A 180 -18.56 7.70 12.05
C ILE A 180 -19.48 8.51 12.97
N ASP A 181 -19.48 9.84 12.83
CA ASP A 181 -20.30 10.74 13.64
C ASP A 181 -21.82 10.45 13.44
N GLU A 182 -22.24 10.15 12.21
CA GLU A 182 -23.62 9.74 11.89
C GLU A 182 -24.02 8.39 12.52
N ILE A 183 -23.14 7.39 12.45
CA ILE A 183 -23.38 6.07 13.04
C ILE A 183 -23.51 6.17 14.57
N LEU A 184 -22.63 6.95 15.21
CA LEU A 184 -22.65 7.13 16.66
C LEU A 184 -23.90 7.92 17.10
N SER A 185 -24.26 8.99 16.39
CA SER A 185 -25.43 9.81 16.72
C SER A 185 -26.76 9.06 16.52
N SER A 186 -26.85 8.20 15.50
CA SER A 186 -28.05 7.38 15.26
C SER A 186 -28.20 6.20 16.24
N SER A 187 -27.09 5.77 16.86
CA SER A 187 -27.08 4.72 17.89
C SER A 187 -27.50 5.25 19.26
N GLU A 188 -27.14 6.49 19.61
CA GLU A 188 -27.55 7.14 20.87
C GLU A 188 -29.05 7.50 20.89
N ALA A 189 -29.67 7.71 19.72
CA ALA A 189 -31.09 8.02 19.59
C ALA A 189 -32.04 6.83 19.85
N ARG A 190 -31.52 5.63 20.16
CA ARG A 190 -32.29 4.39 20.39
C ARG A 190 -32.35 3.96 21.87
N LEU A 191 -32.09 4.85 22.82
CA LEU A 191 -32.46 4.56 24.21
C LEU A 191 -33.99 4.51 24.31
N PRO A 192 -34.60 3.41 24.82
CA PRO A 192 -36.03 3.35 24.99
C PRO A 192 -36.44 4.43 25.99
N ASP A 193 -37.46 5.23 25.63
CA ASP A 193 -38.19 6.05 26.59
C ASP A 193 -38.63 5.12 27.73
N GLY A 194 -37.94 5.25 28.86
CA GLY A 194 -38.11 4.38 30.00
C GLY A 194 -39.42 4.67 30.70
N SER A 195 -40.30 3.65 30.67
CA SER A 195 -41.33 3.28 31.67
C SER A 195 -42.51 4.22 31.90
#